data_AF-A0A351QV26-F1
#
_entry.id   AF-A0A351QV26-F1
#
_cell.length_a   1.000
_cell.length_b   1.000
_cell.length_c   1.000
_cell.angle_alpha   90.00
_cell.angle_beta   90.00
_cell.angle_gamma   90.00
#
_symmetry.space_group_name_H-M   'P 1'
#
loop_
_entity.id
_entity.type
_entity.pdbx_description
1 polymer ?
#
loop_
_entity_poly.entity_id
_entity_poly.type
_entity_poly.pdbx_seq_one_letter_code
_entity_poly.pdbx_strand_id
1 'polypeptide(L)' 'MEALRDFYKEIGAPITLKEVGVKREELDFIADNAAILAPIGTPKPLKRDDIYNILEIAFE' A
#
# COMPACT_ATOMS: atom_id res chain seq x y z
N MET A 1 2.97 -8.26 12.93
CA MET A 1 2.37 -7.05 12.33
C MET A 1 1.26 -6.45 13.17
N GLU A 2 0.56 -7.23 14.01
CA GLU A 2 -0.52 -6.71 14.89
C GLU A 2 -0.06 -5.58 15.80
N ALA A 3 1.05 -5.74 16.54
CA ALA A 3 1.58 -4.69 17.41
C ALA A 3 1.85 -3.34 16.69
N LEU A 4 2.21 -3.37 15.40
CA LEU A 4 2.41 -2.15 14.61
C LEU A 4 1.07 -1.52 14.25
N ARG A 5 0.09 -2.32 13.82
CA ARG A 5 -1.27 -1.84 13.53
C ARG A 5 -1.91 -1.25 14.78
N ASP A 6 -1.73 -1.87 15.94
CA ASP A 6 -2.26 -1.40 17.22
C ASP A 6 -1.63 -0.06 17.63
N PHE A 7 -0.32 0.09 17.47
CA PHE A 7 0.37 1.36 17.72
C PHE A 7 -0.15 2.50 16.82
N TYR A 8 -0.29 2.26 15.51
CA TYR A 8 -0.81 3.29 14.61
C TYR A 8 -2.27 3.66 14.95
N LYS A 9 -3.10 2.68 15.32
CA LYS A 9 -4.46 2.95 15.82
C LYS A 9 -4.45 3.76 17.12
N GLU A 10 -3.56 3.45 18.06
CA GLU A 10 -3.45 4.15 19.35
C GLU A 10 -3.14 5.65 19.15
N ILE A 11 -2.27 5.99 18.20
CA ILE A 11 -1.93 7.38 17.89
C ILE A 11 -2.93 8.05 16.92
N GLY A 12 -4.03 7.37 16.57
CA GLY A 12 -5.07 7.89 15.69
C GLY A 12 -4.67 7.96 14.21
N ALA A 13 -3.65 7.21 13.80
CA ALA A 13 -3.20 7.14 12.42
C ALA A 13 -3.95 6.03 11.65
N PRO A 14 -4.24 6.26 10.36
CA PRO A 14 -4.90 5.27 9.52
C PRO A 14 -3.96 4.08 9.25
N ILE A 15 -4.52 2.89 9.24
CA ILE A 15 -3.84 1.62 8.96
C ILE A 15 -4.26 0.98 7.63
N THR A 16 -5.25 1.54 6.95
CA THR A 16 -5.71 1.09 5.62
C THR A 16 -5.79 2.24 4.63
N LEU A 17 -5.70 1.92 3.33
CA LEU A 17 -5.88 2.91 2.27
C LEU A 17 -7.32 3.48 2.27
N LYS A 18 -8.30 2.68 2.68
CA LYS A 18 -9.71 3.09 2.77
C LYS A 18 -9.94 4.19 3.81
N GLU A 19 -9.22 4.16 4.93
CA GLU A 19 -9.33 5.18 5.99
C GLU A 19 -8.83 6.56 5.53
N VAL A 20 -7.96 6.62 4.51
CA VAL A 20 -7.49 7.88 3.89
C VAL A 20 -8.25 8.24 2.61
N GLY A 21 -9.33 7.51 2.29
CA GLY A 21 -10.24 7.83 1.19
C GLY A 21 -9.84 7.29 -0.18
N VAL A 22 -8.85 6.39 -0.26
CA VAL A 22 -8.55 5.67 -1.51
C VAL A 22 -9.70 4.74 -1.86
N LYS A 23 -10.11 4.77 -3.12
CA LYS A 23 -11.10 3.86 -3.68
C LYS A 23 -10.43 2.68 -4.34
N ARG A 24 -11.12 1.54 -4.39
CA ARG A 24 -10.54 0.30 -4.91
C ARG A 24 -10.21 0.41 -6.40
N GLU A 25 -11.04 1.12 -7.16
CA GLU A 25 -10.82 1.40 -8.57
C GLU A 25 -9.57 2.27 -8.84
N GLU A 26 -9.00 2.93 -7.82
CA GLU A 26 -7.80 3.76 -7.95
C GLU A 26 -6.50 2.96 -7.77
N LEU A 27 -6.57 1.70 -7.32
CA LEU A 27 -5.37 0.91 -7.02
C LEU A 27 -4.51 0.65 -8.26
N ASP A 28 -5.12 0.43 -9.42
CA ASP A 28 -4.40 0.30 -10.69
C ASP A 28 -3.63 1.57 -11.04
N PHE A 29 -4.28 2.72 -10.93
CA PHE A 29 -3.65 4.02 -11.21
C PHE A 29 -2.47 4.30 -10.25
N ILE A 30 -2.62 3.97 -8.97
CA ILE A 30 -1.54 4.12 -7.97
C ILE A 30 -0.39 3.17 -8.30
N ALA A 31 -0.69 1.91 -8.65
CA ALA A 31 0.32 0.91 -9.01
C ALA A 31 1.10 1.33 -10.25
N ASP A 32 0.42 1.83 -11.29
CA ASP A 32 1.05 2.30 -12.52
C ASP A 32 1.97 3.50 -12.29
N ASN A 33 1.53 4.49 -11.49
CA ASN A 33 2.37 5.64 -11.15
C ASN A 33 3.61 5.25 -10.34
N ALA A 34 3.45 4.38 -9.34
CA ALA A 34 4.57 3.88 -8.55
C ALA A 34 5.54 3.05 -9.42
N ALA A 35 5.02 2.31 -10.40
CA ALA A 35 5.81 1.49 -11.32
C ALA A 35 6.68 2.30 -12.29
N ILE A 36 6.49 3.63 -12.42
CA ILE A 36 7.40 4.50 -13.20
C ILE A 36 8.83 4.41 -12.67
N LEU A 37 8.99 4.23 -11.35
CA LEU A 37 10.29 4.06 -10.71
C LEU A 37 10.75 2.60 -10.63
N ALA A 38 9.96 1.66 -11.16
CA ALA A 38 10.26 0.24 -11.07
C ALA A 38 11.50 -0.15 -11.89
N PRO A 39 12.25 -1.17 -11.44
CA PRO A 39 12.04 -1.92 -10.20
C PRO A 39 12.40 -1.10 -8.94
N ILE A 40 11.49 -1.09 -7.95
CA ILE A 40 11.71 -0.45 -6.64
C ILE A 40 11.92 -1.49 -5.55
N GLY A 41 12.57 -1.10 -4.44
CA GLY A 41 12.81 -1.98 -3.29
C GLY A 41 14.20 -2.61 -3.29
N THR A 42 14.90 -2.49 -2.16
CA THR A 42 16.28 -2.97 -1.99
C THR A 42 16.38 -4.46 -1.67
N PRO A 43 15.65 -5.01 -0.67
CA PRO A 43 15.78 -6.44 -0.35
C PRO A 43 15.07 -7.34 -1.38
N LYS A 44 14.03 -6.82 -2.05
CA LYS A 44 13.31 -7.50 -3.13
C LYS A 44 12.94 -6.46 -4.19
N PRO A 45 13.34 -6.64 -5.47
CA PRO A 45 12.86 -5.78 -6.55
C PRO A 45 11.36 -6.04 -6.79
N LEU A 46 10.58 -4.98 -6.81
CA LEU A 46 9.13 -4.99 -6.99
C LEU A 46 8.78 -4.48 -8.39
N LYS A 47 7.94 -5.22 -9.10
CA LYS A 47 7.33 -4.81 -10.38
C LYS A 47 5.91 -4.31 -10.14
N ARG A 48 5.26 -3.76 -11.18
CA ARG A 48 3.87 -3.23 -11.13
C ARG A 48 2.90 -4.19 -10.43
N ASP A 49 2.95 -5.48 -10.75
CA ASP A 49 2.06 -6.48 -10.14
C ASP A 49 2.37 -6.72 -8.65
N ASP A 50 3.64 -6.70 -8.24
CA ASP A 50 4.00 -6.77 -6.82
C ASP A 50 3.47 -5.54 -6.06
N ILE A 51 3.57 -4.35 -6.67
CA ILE A 51 3.06 -3.10 -6.09
C ILE A 51 1.53 -3.17 -5.94
N TYR A 52 0.81 -3.59 -6.97
CA TYR A 52 -0.63 -3.77 -6.91
C TYR A 52 -1.05 -4.75 -5.81
N ASN A 53 -0.39 -5.90 -5.71
CA ASN A 53 -0.66 -6.87 -4.65
C ASN A 53 -0.44 -6.29 -3.24
N ILE A 54 0.59 -5.44 -3.06
CA ILE A 54 0.81 -4.74 -1.78
C ILE A 54 -0.32 -3.75 -1.49
N LEU A 55 -0.78 -3.01 -2.50
CA LEU A 55 -1.90 -2.07 -2.35
C LEU A 55 -3.21 -2.81 -1.98
N GLU A 56 -3.49 -3.95 -2.60
CA GLU A 56 -4.63 -4.80 -2.25
C GLU A 56 -4.56 -5.30 -0.80
N ILE A 57 -3.38 -5.73 -0.33
CA ILE A 57 -3.18 -6.14 1.07
C ILE A 57 -3.41 -4.97 2.04
N ALA A 58 -3.11 -3.74 1.61
CA ALA A 58 -3.26 -2.54 2.41
C ALA A 58 -4.66 -1.90 2.33
N PHE A 59 -5.58 -2.44 1.52
CA PHE A 59 -6.88 -1.81 1.26
C PHE A 59 -7.88 -1.94 2.43
N GLU A 60 -7.94 -3.09 3.11
CA GLU A 60 -8.89 -3.38 4.23
C GLU A 60 -8.22 -3.73 5.56
#